data_AF-A0A8T5PRK2-F1
#
_entry.id   AF-A0A8T5PRK2-F1
#
_cell.length_a   1.000
_cell.length_b   1.000
_cell.length_c   1.000
_cell.angle_alpha   90.00
_cell.angle_beta   90.00
_cell.angle_gamma   90.00
#
_symmetry.space_group_name_H-M   'P 1'
#
loop_
_entity.id
_entity.type
_entity.pdbx_description
1 polymer ?
#
loop_
_entity_poly.entity_id
_entity_poly.type
_entity_poly.pdbx_seq_one_letter_code
_entity_poly.pdbx_strand_id
1 'polypeptide(L)'
;MPRQKKTTIKRSKKTVSKKGGTKKKTTMRAVPVKPYRLNTGYIEERYIKHSKSSAIVVYWLTLLAMGLFNFLIFLALVPFMILLSYGQLILVVAAIGLLFGMIFSFLIVGIEHLNKKHYNFAAVFIPLLAVIDIVVLMNIGLLLKGVSLERGQQVINASIVYVCCFALPYLLRLLTNSVKKQIPS
;
A
#
# COMPACT_ATOMS: atom_id res chain seq x y z
N MET A 1 39.91 -2.18 6.45
CA MET A 1 39.63 -2.84 5.15
C MET A 1 39.83 -4.35 5.27
N PRO A 2 38.76 -5.17 5.24
CA PRO A 2 38.88 -6.61 5.01
C PRO A 2 38.24 -7.05 3.67
N ARG A 3 38.88 -8.07 3.08
CA ARG A 3 38.77 -8.59 1.71
C ARG A 3 37.38 -9.12 1.33
N GLN A 4 36.90 -8.72 0.15
CA GLN A 4 35.79 -9.37 -0.54
C GLN A 4 36.16 -10.77 -1.06
N LYS A 5 35.35 -11.78 -0.73
CA LYS A 5 35.40 -13.12 -1.32
C LYS A 5 34.46 -13.17 -2.53
N LYS A 6 35.04 -13.28 -3.75
CA LYS A 6 34.31 -13.58 -4.98
C LYS A 6 33.96 -15.08 -5.02
N THR A 7 32.68 -15.42 -5.00
CA THR A 7 32.18 -16.77 -5.25
C THR A 7 31.79 -16.94 -6.71
N THR A 8 32.60 -17.70 -7.44
CA THR A 8 32.40 -18.06 -8.84
C THR A 8 31.39 -19.20 -8.95
N ILE A 9 30.20 -18.95 -9.49
CA ILE A 9 29.18 -19.98 -9.75
C ILE A 9 29.44 -20.59 -11.13
N LYS A 10 29.95 -21.84 -11.15
CA LYS A 10 30.07 -22.68 -12.35
C LYS A 10 28.69 -23.20 -12.78
N ARG A 11 28.14 -22.70 -13.89
CA ARG A 11 26.96 -23.30 -14.56
C ARG A 11 27.38 -24.52 -15.39
N SER A 12 26.95 -25.70 -14.94
CA SER A 12 27.10 -26.97 -15.64
C SER A 12 26.20 -27.02 -16.89
N LYS A 13 26.80 -27.24 -18.07
CA LYS A 13 26.09 -27.45 -19.34
C LYS A 13 25.67 -28.91 -19.41
N LYS A 14 24.36 -29.18 -19.31
CA LYS A 14 23.78 -30.51 -19.54
C LYS A 14 23.45 -30.66 -21.02
N THR A 15 24.29 -31.39 -21.74
CA THR A 15 24.06 -31.86 -23.12
C THR A 15 23.01 -32.96 -23.12
N VAL A 16 21.88 -32.75 -23.79
CA VAL A 16 20.82 -33.75 -24.00
C VAL A 16 21.05 -34.42 -25.35
N SER A 17 21.30 -35.73 -25.30
CA SER A 17 21.48 -36.65 -26.43
C SER A 17 20.18 -36.86 -27.19
N LYS A 18 20.26 -36.78 -28.53
CA LYS A 18 19.14 -36.83 -29.48
C LYS A 18 19.08 -38.23 -30.10
N LYS A 19 18.07 -39.03 -29.72
CA LYS A 19 17.80 -40.36 -30.31
C LYS A 19 16.91 -40.20 -31.55
N GLY A 20 17.33 -40.85 -32.64
CA GLY A 20 16.77 -40.72 -33.99
C GLY A 20 15.39 -41.34 -34.15
N GLY A 21 14.59 -40.69 -35.01
CA GLY A 21 13.35 -41.21 -35.57
C GLY A 21 13.22 -40.71 -37.01
N THR A 22 13.33 -41.63 -37.96
CA THR A 22 13.26 -41.41 -39.40
C THR A 22 11.82 -41.09 -39.80
N LYS A 23 11.49 -39.81 -40.00
CA LYS A 23 10.22 -39.37 -40.59
C LYS A 23 10.44 -38.92 -42.03
N LYS A 24 9.65 -39.49 -42.95
CA LYS A 24 9.59 -39.17 -44.38
C LYS A 24 9.43 -37.66 -44.57
N LYS A 25 10.39 -37.05 -45.28
CA LYS A 25 10.40 -35.64 -45.66
C LYS A 25 9.48 -35.43 -46.86
N THR A 26 8.24 -35.04 -46.59
CA THR A 26 7.44 -34.32 -47.59
C THR A 26 7.99 -32.89 -47.65
N THR A 27 8.78 -32.59 -48.69
CA THR A 27 9.32 -31.25 -48.94
C THR A 27 8.20 -30.33 -49.39
N MET A 28 7.43 -29.81 -48.42
CA MET A 28 6.66 -28.59 -48.63
C MET A 28 7.67 -27.48 -48.91
N ARG A 29 7.62 -26.90 -50.11
CA ARG A 29 8.40 -25.70 -50.44
C ARG A 29 7.98 -24.61 -49.46
N ALA A 30 8.91 -24.21 -48.59
CA ALA A 30 8.70 -23.12 -47.66
C ALA A 30 8.44 -21.85 -48.47
N VAL A 31 7.21 -21.37 -48.46
CA VAL A 31 6.87 -20.05 -48.96
C VAL A 31 7.56 -19.05 -48.03
N PRO A 32 8.43 -18.15 -48.52
CA PRO A 32 9.11 -17.19 -47.67
C PRO A 32 8.07 -16.25 -47.06
N VAL A 33 7.74 -16.49 -45.79
CA VAL A 33 6.87 -15.60 -45.03
C VAL A 33 7.66 -14.31 -44.80
N LYS A 34 7.32 -13.25 -45.53
CA LYS A 34 7.88 -11.91 -45.26
C LYS A 34 7.51 -11.56 -43.81
N PRO A 35 8.49 -11.25 -42.94
CA PRO A 35 8.17 -10.82 -41.59
C PRO A 35 7.38 -9.52 -41.72
N TYR A 36 6.10 -9.55 -41.35
CA TYR A 36 5.32 -8.34 -41.15
C TYR A 36 6.05 -7.54 -40.05
N ARG A 37 6.82 -6.52 -40.45
CA ARG A 37 7.32 -5.52 -39.52
C ARG A 37 6.10 -4.74 -39.05
N LEU A 38 5.45 -5.23 -37.99
CA LEU A 38 4.46 -4.45 -37.27
C LEU A 38 5.16 -3.15 -36.88
N ASN A 39 4.68 -2.04 -37.43
CA ASN A 39 5.12 -0.71 -37.06
C ASN A 39 4.57 -0.42 -35.66
N THR A 40 5.25 -0.97 -34.65
CA THR A 40 4.83 -0.97 -33.24
C THR A 40 4.75 0.43 -32.65
N GLY A 41 5.42 1.43 -33.25
CA GLY A 41 5.46 2.80 -32.73
C GLY A 41 4.09 3.48 -32.63
N TYR A 42 3.15 3.23 -33.56
CA TYR A 42 1.86 3.94 -33.58
C TYR A 42 0.80 3.37 -32.62
N ILE A 43 0.89 2.07 -32.28
CA ILE A 43 -0.05 1.43 -31.33
C ILE A 43 0.40 1.70 -29.88
N GLU A 44 1.71 1.78 -29.66
CA GLU A 44 2.30 2.05 -28.34
C GLU A 44 1.95 3.46 -27.83
N GLU A 45 2.04 4.49 -28.68
CA GLU A 45 1.74 5.87 -28.28
C GLU A 45 0.29 6.08 -27.83
N ARG A 46 -0.68 5.42 -28.48
CA ARG A 46 -2.10 5.53 -28.08
C ARG A 46 -2.42 4.75 -26.81
N TYR A 47 -1.79 3.60 -26.57
CA TYR A 47 -1.95 2.85 -25.33
C TYR A 47 -1.34 3.56 -24.12
N ILE A 48 -0.17 4.20 -24.30
CA ILE A 48 0.50 4.95 -23.23
C ILE A 48 -0.31 6.19 -22.81
N LYS A 49 -1.03 6.83 -23.74
CA LYS A 49 -1.82 8.03 -23.43
C LYS A 49 -3.09 7.72 -22.62
N HIS A 50 -3.81 6.65 -22.95
CA HIS A 50 -5.01 6.25 -22.18
C HIS A 50 -4.68 5.67 -20.80
N SER A 51 -3.57 4.93 -20.69
CA SER A 51 -3.10 4.39 -19.41
C SER A 51 -2.88 5.47 -18.33
N LYS A 52 -2.37 6.64 -18.72
CA LYS A 52 -2.04 7.73 -17.78
C LYS A 52 -3.29 8.36 -17.14
N SER A 53 -4.33 8.62 -17.93
CA SER A 53 -5.56 9.24 -17.41
C SER A 53 -6.29 8.31 -16.44
N SER A 54 -6.37 7.01 -16.75
CA SER A 54 -7.00 6.03 -15.86
C SER A 54 -6.25 5.89 -14.53
N ALA A 55 -4.91 5.91 -14.54
CA ALA A 55 -4.12 5.85 -13.32
C ALA A 55 -4.37 7.06 -12.39
N ILE A 56 -4.56 8.26 -12.96
CA ILE A 56 -4.89 9.47 -12.19
C ILE A 56 -6.28 9.34 -11.55
N VAL A 57 -7.28 8.86 -12.29
CA VAL A 57 -8.63 8.69 -11.75
C VAL A 57 -8.64 7.65 -10.62
N VAL A 58 -7.97 6.51 -10.80
CA VAL A 58 -7.84 5.47 -9.77
C VAL A 58 -7.14 6.02 -8.53
N TYR A 59 -6.10 6.85 -8.71
CA TYR A 59 -5.40 7.52 -7.62
C TYR A 59 -6.36 8.38 -6.78
N TRP A 60 -7.08 9.30 -7.41
CA TRP A 60 -8.03 10.19 -6.71
C TRP A 60 -9.17 9.42 -6.06
N LEU A 61 -9.71 8.40 -6.74
CA LEU A 61 -10.78 7.56 -6.19
C LEU A 61 -10.30 6.79 -4.95
N THR A 62 -9.07 6.27 -4.97
CA THR A 62 -8.51 5.55 -3.82
C THR A 62 -8.28 6.49 -2.64
N LEU A 63 -7.81 7.72 -2.91
CA LEU A 63 -7.60 8.74 -1.89
C LEU A 63 -8.92 9.21 -1.26
N LEU A 64 -9.96 9.36 -2.08
CA LEU A 64 -11.31 9.65 -1.63
C LEU A 64 -11.91 8.49 -0.82
N ALA A 65 -11.74 7.25 -1.28
CA ALA A 65 -12.18 6.06 -0.57
C ALA A 65 -11.50 5.92 0.80
N MET A 66 -10.19 6.19 0.88
CA MET A 66 -9.45 6.26 2.14
C MET A 66 -10.07 7.27 3.11
N GLY A 67 -10.33 8.50 2.65
CA GLY A 67 -10.97 9.52 3.48
C GLY A 67 -12.36 9.08 3.96
N LEU A 68 -13.15 8.45 3.08
CA LEU A 68 -14.49 7.96 3.42
C LEU A 68 -14.44 6.83 4.46
N PHE A 69 -13.53 5.87 4.32
CA PHE A 69 -13.35 4.81 5.32
C PHE A 69 -12.92 5.39 6.66
N ASN A 70 -12.02 6.38 6.66
CA ASN A 70 -11.60 7.06 7.89
C ASN A 70 -12.78 7.70 8.62
N PHE A 71 -13.62 8.42 7.88
CA PHE A 71 -14.84 9.02 8.42
C PHE A 71 -15.84 7.97 8.94
N LEU A 72 -16.00 6.84 8.24
CA LEU A 72 -16.91 5.78 8.64
C LEU A 72 -16.46 5.12 9.95
N ILE A 73 -15.15 4.89 10.12
CA ILE A 73 -14.57 4.35 11.36
C ILE A 73 -14.84 5.30 12.51
N PHE A 74 -14.62 6.59 12.29
CA PHE A 74 -14.90 7.61 13.28
C PHE A 74 -16.35 7.55 13.74
N LEU A 75 -17.29 7.52 12.80
CA LEU A 75 -18.72 7.42 13.10
C LEU A 75 -19.05 6.13 13.88
N ALA A 76 -18.39 5.02 13.54
CA ALA A 76 -18.53 3.75 14.24
C ALA A 76 -17.93 3.79 15.66
N LEU A 77 -16.87 4.55 15.93
CA LEU A 77 -16.26 4.67 17.26
C LEU A 77 -17.14 5.41 18.27
N VAL A 78 -17.93 6.39 17.83
CA VAL A 78 -18.78 7.21 18.71
C VAL A 78 -19.68 6.38 19.64
N PRO A 79 -20.49 5.42 19.17
CA PRO A 79 -21.30 4.60 20.06
C PRO A 79 -20.45 3.77 21.03
N PHE A 80 -19.29 3.25 20.60
CA PHE A 80 -18.41 2.50 21.50
C PHE A 80 -17.88 3.37 22.65
N MET A 81 -17.61 4.65 22.41
CA MET A 81 -17.16 5.59 23.45
C MET A 81 -18.20 5.82 24.55
N ILE A 82 -19.49 5.69 24.21
CA ILE A 82 -20.60 5.88 25.16
C ILE A 82 -20.88 4.58 25.93
N LEU A 83 -20.82 3.44 25.23
CA LEU A 83 -21.25 2.14 25.74
C LEU A 83 -20.19 1.42 26.58
N LEU A 84 -18.89 1.56 26.28
CA LEU A 84 -17.83 0.74 26.88
C LEU A 84 -17.20 1.38 28.12
N SER A 85 -16.67 0.53 28.99
CA SER A 85 -15.77 0.95 30.08
C SER A 85 -14.41 1.39 29.53
N TYR A 86 -13.65 2.18 30.27
CA TYR A 86 -12.37 2.75 29.82
C TYR A 86 -11.37 1.69 29.30
N GLY A 87 -11.19 0.60 30.04
CA GLY A 87 -10.26 -0.47 29.65
C GLY A 87 -10.70 -1.19 28.37
N GLN A 88 -12.00 -1.48 28.24
CA GLN A 88 -12.56 -2.10 27.03
C GLN A 88 -12.49 -1.15 25.83
N LEU A 89 -12.75 0.14 26.05
CA LEU A 89 -12.65 1.17 25.03
C LEU A 89 -11.23 1.24 24.47
N ILE A 90 -10.20 1.31 25.33
CA ILE A 90 -8.81 1.33 24.88
C ILE A 90 -8.47 0.09 24.05
N LEU A 91 -8.89 -1.10 24.50
CA LEU A 91 -8.59 -2.35 23.79
C LEU A 91 -9.25 -2.38 22.41
N VAL A 92 -10.54 -2.02 22.33
CA VAL A 92 -11.28 -1.99 21.06
C VAL A 92 -10.70 -0.93 20.12
N VAL A 93 -10.43 0.27 20.64
CA VAL A 93 -9.86 1.37 19.86
C VAL A 93 -8.45 1.04 19.35
N ALA A 94 -7.62 0.40 20.17
CA ALA A 94 -6.29 -0.06 19.76
C ALA A 94 -6.38 -1.14 18.66
N ALA A 95 -7.29 -2.12 18.81
CA ALA A 95 -7.49 -3.18 17.84
C ALA A 95 -7.99 -2.63 16.49
N ILE A 96 -8.99 -1.73 16.52
CA ILE A 96 -9.53 -1.05 15.34
C ILE A 96 -8.43 -0.21 14.68
N GLY A 97 -7.75 0.64 15.45
CA GLY A 97 -6.66 1.49 14.94
C GLY A 97 -5.58 0.68 14.25
N LEU A 98 -5.13 -0.43 14.85
CA LEU A 98 -4.13 -1.31 14.26
C LEU A 98 -4.63 -1.99 12.98
N LEU A 99 -5.85 -2.54 12.99
CA LEU A 99 -6.46 -3.19 11.82
C LEU A 99 -6.55 -2.22 10.64
N PHE A 100 -7.06 -1.02 10.88
CA PHE A 100 -7.16 -0.01 9.83
C PHE A 100 -5.80 0.51 9.41
N GLY A 101 -4.87 0.75 10.34
CA GLY A 101 -3.49 1.12 10.01
C GLY A 101 -2.84 0.12 9.05
N MET A 102 -3.09 -1.18 9.23
CA MET A 102 -2.64 -2.22 8.29
C MET A 102 -3.32 -2.10 6.93
N ILE A 103 -4.65 -1.97 6.87
CA ILE A 103 -5.41 -1.81 5.63
C ILE A 103 -4.92 -0.59 4.84
N PHE A 104 -4.78 0.56 5.50
CA PHE A 104 -4.25 1.77 4.90
C PHE A 104 -2.82 1.55 4.40
N SER A 105 -1.94 0.95 5.22
CA SER A 105 -0.58 0.60 4.80
C SER A 105 -0.57 -0.21 3.50
N PHE A 106 -1.43 -1.23 3.40
CA PHE A 106 -1.59 -2.05 2.18
C PHE A 106 -2.10 -1.23 0.98
N LEU A 107 -3.13 -0.42 1.16
CA LEU A 107 -3.63 0.43 0.07
C LEU A 107 -2.55 1.38 -0.44
N ILE A 108 -1.75 1.96 0.46
CA ILE A 108 -0.63 2.85 0.09
C ILE A 108 0.41 2.11 -0.76
N VAL A 109 0.77 0.86 -0.40
CA VAL A 109 1.66 0.01 -1.24
C VAL A 109 1.09 -0.11 -2.66
N GLY A 110 -0.22 -0.33 -2.76
CA GLY A 110 -0.92 -0.47 -4.03
C GLY A 110 -0.80 0.78 -4.88
N ILE A 111 -1.06 1.96 -4.29
CA ILE A 111 -0.96 3.25 -4.97
C ILE A 111 0.48 3.58 -5.37
N GLU A 112 1.45 3.26 -4.52
CA GLU A 112 2.88 3.53 -4.74
C GLU A 112 3.40 2.87 -6.03
N HIS A 113 2.88 1.68 -6.38
CA HIS A 113 3.23 1.00 -7.63
C HIS A 113 2.64 1.66 -8.87
N LEU A 114 1.49 2.35 -8.76
CA LEU A 114 0.84 2.99 -9.91
C LEU A 114 1.55 4.25 -10.38
N ASN A 115 2.18 5.03 -9.50
CA ASN A 115 2.75 6.30 -9.91
C ASN A 115 3.94 6.77 -9.05
N LYS A 116 5.16 6.56 -9.55
CA LYS A 116 6.41 6.92 -8.86
C LYS A 116 6.56 8.42 -8.59
N LYS A 117 5.86 9.29 -9.35
CA LYS A 117 6.05 10.75 -9.29
C LYS A 117 5.22 11.43 -8.20
N HIS A 118 4.14 10.81 -7.73
CA HIS A 118 3.21 11.41 -6.75
C HIS A 118 3.30 10.77 -5.35
N TYR A 119 4.37 10.01 -5.08
CA TYR A 119 4.59 9.30 -3.82
C TYR A 119 4.52 10.20 -2.59
N ASN A 120 5.10 11.41 -2.66
CA ASN A 120 5.16 12.32 -1.52
C ASN A 120 3.78 12.76 -1.02
N PHE A 121 2.77 12.84 -1.88
CA PHE A 121 1.45 13.31 -1.46
C PHE A 121 0.75 12.29 -0.57
N ALA A 122 0.82 10.99 -0.91
CA ALA A 122 0.24 9.93 -0.09
C ALA A 122 0.91 9.85 1.29
N ALA A 123 2.23 10.05 1.35
CA ALA A 123 2.99 10.05 2.61
C ALA A 123 2.56 11.18 3.56
N VAL A 124 2.15 12.34 3.03
CA VAL A 124 1.65 13.50 3.81
C VAL A 124 0.17 13.37 4.14
N PHE A 125 -0.61 12.72 3.27
CA PHE A 125 -2.06 12.57 3.44
C PHE A 125 -2.43 11.75 4.69
N ILE A 126 -1.63 10.73 5.03
CA ILE A 126 -1.88 9.85 6.19
C ILE A 126 -1.76 10.60 7.53
N PRO A 127 -0.66 11.31 7.84
CA PRO A 127 -0.59 12.10 9.07
C PRO A 127 -1.63 13.21 9.09
N LEU A 128 -2.00 13.78 7.94
CA LEU A 128 -3.08 14.76 7.86
C LEU A 128 -4.43 14.16 8.29
N LEU A 129 -4.77 12.96 7.80
CA LEU A 129 -5.98 12.24 8.23
C LEU A 129 -5.98 11.97 9.73
N ALA A 130 -4.85 11.51 10.28
CA ALA A 130 -4.73 11.26 11.72
C ALA A 130 -4.92 12.54 12.55
N VAL A 131 -4.42 13.68 12.10
CA VAL A 131 -4.65 14.98 12.77
C VAL A 131 -6.13 15.36 12.72
N ILE A 132 -6.78 15.18 11.57
CA ILE A 132 -8.22 15.42 11.44
C ILE A 132 -8.98 14.56 12.46
N ASP A 133 -8.66 13.27 12.57
CA ASP A 133 -9.31 12.37 13.52
C ASP A 133 -9.16 12.82 14.97
N ILE A 134 -7.98 13.27 15.37
CA ILE A 134 -7.76 13.83 16.73
C ILE A 134 -8.67 15.03 16.94
N VAL A 135 -8.72 15.96 16.00
CA VAL A 135 -9.55 17.17 16.12
C VAL A 135 -11.02 16.79 16.25
N VAL A 136 -11.54 15.89 15.41
CA VAL A 136 -12.95 15.51 15.50
C VAL A 136 -13.22 14.75 16.80
N LEU A 137 -12.34 13.84 17.24
CA LEU A 137 -12.50 13.09 18.48
C LEU A 137 -12.46 14.00 19.71
N MET A 138 -11.58 15.00 19.72
CA MET A 138 -11.51 16.00 20.79
C MET A 138 -12.81 16.82 20.86
N ASN A 139 -13.36 17.25 19.73
CA ASN A 139 -14.62 17.99 19.69
C ASN A 139 -15.79 17.16 20.22
N ILE A 140 -15.88 15.88 19.86
CA ILE A 140 -16.88 14.96 20.43
C ILE A 140 -16.65 14.76 21.93
N GLY A 141 -15.41 14.58 22.35
CA GLY A 141 -15.05 14.47 23.77
C GLY A 141 -15.48 15.71 24.56
N LEU A 142 -15.31 16.92 24.01
CA LEU A 142 -15.75 18.18 24.61
C LEU A 142 -17.28 18.27 24.70
N LEU A 143 -18.01 17.87 23.65
CA LEU A 143 -19.47 17.77 23.69
C LEU A 143 -19.94 16.82 24.79
N LEU A 144 -19.24 15.70 24.99
CA LEU A 144 -19.55 14.71 26.03
C LEU A 144 -19.11 15.14 27.45
N LYS A 145 -18.16 16.09 27.60
CA LYS A 145 -17.75 16.60 28.92
C LYS A 145 -18.89 17.26 29.68
N GLY A 146 -19.90 17.79 29.00
CA GLY A 146 -21.12 18.28 29.63
C GLY A 146 -21.84 17.20 30.46
N VAL A 147 -21.57 15.92 30.21
CA VAL A 147 -22.16 14.78 30.93
C VAL A 147 -21.28 14.32 32.10
N SER A 148 -19.95 14.32 31.96
CA SER A 148 -19.00 14.01 33.05
C SER A 148 -17.56 14.40 32.68
N LEU A 149 -16.83 15.02 33.61
CA LEU A 149 -15.43 15.44 33.43
C LEU A 149 -14.49 14.27 33.16
N GLU A 150 -14.69 13.13 33.84
CA GLU A 150 -13.84 11.95 33.72
C GLU A 150 -13.92 11.30 32.33
N ARG A 151 -15.12 11.23 31.75
CA ARG A 151 -15.33 10.60 30.43
C ARG A 151 -14.64 11.38 29.31
N GLY A 152 -14.57 12.71 29.41
CA GLY A 152 -13.82 13.52 28.46
C GLY A 152 -12.33 13.18 28.42
N GLN A 153 -11.70 12.95 29.57
CA GLN A 153 -10.28 12.56 29.64
C GLN A 153 -10.06 11.15 29.06
N GLN A 154 -10.98 10.23 29.35
CA GLN A 154 -10.95 8.87 28.82
C GLN A 154 -10.99 8.85 27.28
N VAL A 155 -11.85 9.69 26.67
CA VAL A 155 -11.95 9.84 25.22
C VAL A 155 -10.66 10.41 24.62
N ILE A 156 -10.06 11.44 25.24
CA ILE A 156 -8.79 12.01 24.79
C ILE A 156 -7.68 10.95 24.80
N ASN A 157 -7.57 10.19 25.90
CA ASN A 157 -6.57 9.13 26.01
C ASN A 157 -6.79 8.04 24.95
N ALA A 158 -8.05 7.62 24.72
CA ALA A 158 -8.39 6.65 23.68
C ALA A 158 -8.02 7.17 22.27
N SER A 159 -8.18 8.48 22.02
CA SER A 159 -7.82 9.13 20.75
C SER A 159 -6.31 9.06 20.47
N ILE A 160 -5.49 9.30 21.50
CA ILE A 160 -4.04 9.18 21.40
C ILE A 160 -3.64 7.73 21.09
N VAL A 161 -4.23 6.77 21.79
CA VAL A 161 -3.99 5.33 21.56
C VAL A 161 -4.39 4.94 20.14
N TYR A 162 -5.55 5.38 19.66
CA TYR A 162 -6.00 5.14 18.29
C TYR A 162 -4.95 5.57 17.27
N VAL A 163 -4.50 6.84 17.36
CA VAL A 163 -3.54 7.40 16.39
C VAL A 163 -2.20 6.69 16.46
N CYS A 164 -1.70 6.39 17.67
CA CYS A 164 -0.47 5.62 17.83
C CYS A 164 -0.58 4.23 17.17
N CYS A 165 -1.66 3.49 17.44
CA CYS A 165 -1.88 2.17 16.85
C CYS A 165 -2.12 2.22 15.33
N PHE A 166 -2.81 3.25 14.84
CA PHE A 166 -3.07 3.47 13.42
C PHE A 166 -1.79 3.82 12.64
N ALA A 167 -0.94 4.69 13.19
CA ALA A 167 0.31 5.08 12.53
C ALA A 167 1.37 3.97 12.57
N LEU A 168 1.30 3.06 13.55
CA LEU A 168 2.33 2.06 13.82
C LEU A 168 2.66 1.14 12.63
N PRO A 169 1.70 0.51 11.92
CA PRO A 169 1.98 -0.31 10.74
C PRO A 169 2.72 0.46 9.63
N TYR A 170 2.37 1.73 9.43
CA TYR A 170 3.02 2.60 8.45
C TYR A 170 4.44 2.96 8.88
N LEU A 171 4.64 3.36 10.15
CA LEU A 171 5.95 3.70 10.70
C LEU A 171 6.92 2.51 10.66
N LEU A 172 6.46 1.30 11.04
CA LEU A 172 7.27 0.08 10.93
C LEU A 172 7.75 -0.17 9.50
N ARG A 173 6.87 0.03 8.52
CA ARG A 173 7.23 -0.10 7.11
C ARG A 173 8.22 0.97 6.65
N LEU A 174 8.05 2.21 7.10
CA LEU A 174 8.98 3.30 6.79
C LEU A 174 10.39 3.04 7.35
N LEU A 175 10.47 2.54 8.58
CA LEU A 175 11.73 2.17 9.25
C LEU A 175 12.44 1.02 8.53
N THR A 176 11.71 -0.06 8.21
CA THR A 176 12.28 -1.22 7.52
C THR A 176 12.80 -0.87 6.11
N ASN A 177 12.09 -0.03 5.37
CA ASN A 177 12.53 0.44 4.04
C ASN A 177 13.80 1.30 4.11
N SER A 178 13.94 2.11 5.16
CA SER A 178 15.10 2.97 5.37
C SER A 178 16.38 2.17 5.58
N VAL A 179 16.30 1.06 6.34
CA VAL A 179 17.43 0.16 6.59
C VAL A 179 17.90 -0.52 5.30
N LYS A 180 16.96 -0.97 4.44
CA LYS A 180 17.30 -1.68 3.20
C LYS A 180 18.07 -0.80 2.20
N LYS A 181 17.84 0.51 2.20
CA LYS A 181 18.49 1.45 1.26
C LYS A 181 19.96 1.69 1.57
N GLN A 182 20.43 1.36 2.79
CA GLN A 182 21.83 1.55 3.20
C GLN A 182 22.74 0.35 2.91
N ILE A 183 22.20 -0.78 2.46
CA ILE A 183 23.00 -1.96 2.11
C ILE A 183 23.15 -2.00 0.58
N PRO A 184 24.25 -1.48 0.01
CA PRO A 184 24.52 -1.64 -1.41
C PRO A 184 24.74 -3.13 -1.71
N SER A 185 23.84 -3.68 -2.52
CA SER A 185 23.91 -5.05 -3.05
C SER A 185 24.97 -5.19 -4.13
#